data_AF-A0A933P2G8-F1
#
_entry.id   AF-A0A933P2G8-F1
#
_cell.length_a   1.000
_cell.length_b   1.000
_cell.length_c   1.000
_cell.angle_alpha   90.00
_cell.angle_beta   90.00
_cell.angle_gamma   90.00
#
_symmetry.space_group_name_H-M   'P 1'
#
loop_
_entity.id
_entity.type
_entity.pdbx_description
1 polymer ?
#
loop_
_entity_poly.entity_id
_entity_poly.type
_entity_poly.pdbx_seq_one_letter_code
_entity_poly.pdbx_strand_id
1 'polypeptide(L)'
;MRSGDLRAFCHLGFALWADPKEAETKIYNTLITVAAININQDLAIERATSALYRQVIRENLSINQSAHFALDQPFYRLTPDERFVLSALHGGRWSYAKIARILEKNLNQIAAIAWRARVCLTHTPSNSKSVYPTGSIKDGYCPVYIIEHPWTQKLLDDEMEHSEKIYIQNHLLGCTRCLEALKQARICYYQVEKFIPEVPNVDILISYLQKSYSETSKLVRPLEQSLATALWGFLKRQSAGWVFVGFSAFLLIKLLGRH
;
A
#
# COMPACT_ATOMS: atom_id res chain seq x y z
N MET A 1 -0.78 13.98 7.53
CA MET A 1 -0.90 12.94 6.46
C MET A 1 -1.29 13.61 5.14
N ARG A 2 -0.58 13.34 4.04
CA ARG A 2 -0.79 14.03 2.75
C ARG A 2 -1.96 13.41 1.97
N SER A 3 -2.69 14.21 1.19
CA SER A 3 -3.83 13.75 0.38
C SER A 3 -3.42 12.71 -0.68
N GLY A 4 -2.23 12.87 -1.29
CA GLY A 4 -1.70 11.91 -2.26
C GLY A 4 -1.47 10.51 -1.68
N ASP A 5 -0.96 10.42 -0.45
CA ASP A 5 -0.73 9.14 0.22
C ASP A 5 -2.05 8.43 0.55
N LEU A 6 -3.07 9.19 0.98
CA LEU A 6 -4.41 8.66 1.20
C LEU A 6 -5.09 8.20 -0.08
N ARG A 7 -4.92 8.94 -1.18
CA ARG A 7 -5.41 8.53 -2.50
C ARG A 7 -4.82 7.17 -2.87
N ALA A 8 -3.49 7.02 -2.76
CA ALA A 8 -2.82 5.75 -3.02
C ALA A 8 -3.32 4.63 -2.10
N PHE A 9 -3.51 4.91 -0.81
CA PHE A 9 -4.06 3.97 0.16
C PHE A 9 -5.48 3.51 -0.22
N CYS A 10 -6.36 4.43 -0.61
CA CYS A 10 -7.70 4.10 -1.10
C CYS A 10 -7.63 3.23 -2.36
N HIS A 11 -6.86 3.62 -3.37
CA HIS A 11 -6.67 2.81 -4.59
C HIS A 11 -6.21 1.40 -4.29
N LEU A 12 -5.29 1.23 -3.33
CA LEU A 12 -4.84 -0.09 -2.91
C LEU A 12 -5.95 -0.90 -2.24
N GLY A 13 -6.77 -0.29 -1.39
CA GLY A 13 -7.90 -0.99 -0.78
C GLY A 13 -8.93 -1.48 -1.81
N PHE A 14 -9.32 -0.64 -2.76
CA PHE A 14 -10.23 -1.06 -3.84
C PHE A 14 -9.60 -2.06 -4.81
N ALA A 15 -8.28 -2.04 -4.98
CA ALA A 15 -7.60 -3.07 -5.77
C ALA A 15 -7.56 -4.44 -5.06
N LEU A 16 -7.52 -4.42 -3.74
CA LEU A 16 -7.40 -5.62 -2.90
C LEU A 16 -8.74 -6.32 -2.66
N TRP A 17 -9.85 -5.57 -2.58
CA TRP A 17 -11.21 -6.12 -2.44
C TRP A 17 -12.08 -5.74 -3.63
N ALA A 18 -12.70 -6.74 -4.25
CA ALA A 18 -13.53 -6.53 -5.43
C ALA A 18 -14.89 -5.87 -5.11
N ASP A 19 -15.44 -6.12 -3.92
CA ASP A 19 -16.65 -5.44 -3.45
C ASP A 19 -16.31 -4.03 -2.93
N PRO A 20 -16.82 -2.96 -3.57
CA PRO A 20 -16.57 -1.58 -3.15
C PRO A 20 -16.96 -1.28 -1.69
N LYS A 21 -18.06 -1.87 -1.19
CA LYS A 21 -18.53 -1.62 0.18
C LYS A 21 -17.62 -2.27 1.21
N GLU A 22 -17.15 -3.48 0.90
CA GLU A 22 -16.18 -4.15 1.75
C GLU A 22 -14.85 -3.39 1.73
N ALA A 23 -14.35 -3.00 0.55
CA ALA A 23 -13.13 -2.22 0.41
C ALA A 23 -13.18 -0.95 1.28
N GLU A 24 -14.24 -0.14 1.17
CA GLU A 24 -14.41 1.08 1.96
C GLU A 24 -14.37 0.81 3.47
N THR A 25 -15.08 -0.23 3.91
CA THR A 25 -15.12 -0.64 5.32
C THR A 25 -13.73 -1.03 5.82
N LYS A 26 -12.97 -1.80 5.03
CA LYS A 26 -11.62 -2.29 5.39
C LYS A 26 -10.61 -1.13 5.42
N ILE A 27 -10.66 -0.23 4.43
CA ILE A 27 -9.86 0.99 4.36
C ILE A 27 -10.07 1.83 5.63
N TYR A 28 -11.34 2.12 5.96
CA TYR A 28 -11.71 2.93 7.11
C TYR A 28 -11.24 2.32 8.43
N ASN A 29 -11.60 1.06 8.68
CA ASN A 29 -11.25 0.37 9.92
C ASN A 29 -9.74 0.25 10.11
N THR A 30 -9.00 -0.04 9.03
CA THR A 30 -7.54 -0.16 9.09
C THR A 30 -6.90 1.19 9.42
N LEU A 31 -7.34 2.27 8.76
CA LEU A 31 -6.76 3.59 8.97
C LEU A 31 -7.00 4.11 10.40
N ILE A 32 -8.21 3.91 10.94
CA ILE A 32 -8.54 4.31 12.31
C ILE A 32 -7.77 3.50 13.34
N THR A 33 -7.65 2.19 13.11
CA THR A 33 -6.85 1.32 13.99
C THR A 33 -5.40 1.81 14.07
N VAL A 34 -4.81 2.19 12.93
CA VAL A 34 -3.45 2.75 12.90
C VAL A 34 -3.39 4.13 13.54
N ALA A 35 -4.39 4.98 13.34
CA ALA A 35 -4.50 6.28 14.02
C ALA A 35 -4.48 6.11 15.55
N ALA A 36 -5.11 5.05 16.05
CA ALA A 36 -5.21 4.77 17.47
C ALA A 36 -3.92 4.26 18.12
N ILE A 37 -2.91 3.83 17.34
CA ILE A 37 -1.65 3.30 17.86
C ILE A 37 -0.60 4.41 18.07
N ASN A 38 -0.94 5.68 17.81
CA ASN A 38 -0.08 6.86 17.96
C ASN A 38 1.29 6.71 17.26
N ILE A 39 1.26 6.38 15.97
CA ILE A 39 2.45 6.22 15.14
C ILE A 39 2.78 7.56 14.46
N ASN A 40 4.08 7.82 14.22
CA ASN A 40 4.52 8.94 13.38
C ASN A 40 3.71 8.95 12.05
N GLN A 41 3.15 10.12 11.71
CA GLN A 41 2.32 10.31 10.52
C GLN A 41 3.02 9.86 9.23
N ASP A 42 4.34 10.01 9.15
CA ASP A 42 5.10 9.62 7.95
C ASP A 42 5.12 8.10 7.74
N LEU A 43 5.01 7.31 8.81
CA LEU A 43 4.95 5.85 8.77
C LEU A 43 3.52 5.30 8.85
N ALA A 44 2.54 6.15 9.17
CA ALA A 44 1.16 5.72 9.37
C ALA A 44 0.58 5.08 8.11
N ILE A 45 0.84 5.64 6.92
CA ILE A 45 0.34 5.08 5.66
C ILE A 45 1.01 3.75 5.34
N GLU A 46 2.34 3.65 5.43
CA GLU A 46 3.03 2.38 5.15
C GLU A 46 2.54 1.27 6.08
N ARG A 47 2.31 1.57 7.37
CA ARG A 47 1.75 0.61 8.32
C ARG A 47 0.29 0.29 8.05
N ALA A 48 -0.54 1.28 7.71
CA ALA A 48 -1.94 1.04 7.33
C ALA A 48 -2.03 0.17 6.09
N THR A 49 -1.22 0.45 5.07
CA THR A 49 -1.15 -0.36 3.86
C THR A 49 -0.64 -1.77 4.14
N SER A 50 0.40 -1.94 4.96
CA SER A 50 0.91 -3.27 5.35
C SER A 50 -0.15 -4.06 6.13
N ALA A 51 -0.85 -3.41 7.07
CA ALA A 51 -1.94 -4.03 7.82
C ALA A 51 -3.10 -4.47 6.91
N LEU A 52 -3.47 -3.60 5.95
CA LEU A 52 -4.50 -3.87 4.96
C LEU A 52 -4.13 -5.05 4.06
N TYR A 53 -2.90 -5.09 3.54
CA TYR A 53 -2.40 -6.22 2.75
C TYR A 53 -2.39 -7.53 3.56
N ARG A 54 -1.85 -7.51 4.79
CA ARG A 54 -1.87 -8.69 5.68
C ARG A 54 -3.28 -9.16 6.02
N GLN A 55 -4.26 -8.26 6.03
CA GLN A 55 -5.66 -8.63 6.21
C GLN A 55 -6.18 -9.43 5.00
N VAL A 56 -5.92 -8.97 3.76
CA VAL A 56 -6.27 -9.75 2.56
C VAL A 56 -5.65 -11.14 2.56
N ILE A 57 -4.37 -11.25 2.91
CA ILE A 57 -3.69 -12.55 2.94
C ILE A 57 -4.32 -13.49 3.97
N ARG A 58 -4.68 -12.98 5.15
CA ARG A 58 -5.34 -13.76 6.20
C ARG A 58 -6.76 -14.19 5.83
N GLU A 59 -7.49 -13.33 5.13
CA GLU A 59 -8.86 -13.59 4.68
C GLU A 59 -8.90 -14.54 3.46
N ASN A 60 -7.73 -14.93 2.94
CA ASN A 60 -7.54 -15.89 1.83
C ASN A 60 -8.43 -15.59 0.62
N LEU A 61 -8.55 -14.29 0.29
CA LEU A 61 -9.45 -13.75 -0.74
C LEU A 61 -9.04 -14.12 -2.17
N SER A 62 -8.09 -15.04 -2.35
CA SER A 62 -7.49 -15.34 -3.65
C SER A 62 -8.44 -16.07 -4.61
N ILE A 63 -9.57 -16.63 -4.17
CA ILE A 63 -10.38 -17.51 -5.04
C ILE A 63 -11.92 -17.38 -4.89
N ASN A 64 -12.47 -17.23 -3.67
CA ASN A 64 -13.91 -17.51 -3.47
C ASN A 64 -14.84 -16.28 -3.52
N GLN A 65 -14.43 -15.11 -3.05
CA GLN A 65 -15.29 -13.91 -3.08
C GLN A 65 -15.20 -13.15 -4.41
N SER A 66 -14.04 -13.24 -5.06
CA SER A 66 -13.82 -12.61 -6.36
C SER A 66 -14.42 -13.41 -7.51
N ALA A 67 -14.95 -14.63 -7.33
CA ALA A 67 -15.37 -15.46 -8.47
C ALA A 67 -16.38 -14.76 -9.40
N HIS A 68 -17.35 -14.03 -8.85
CA HIS A 68 -18.30 -13.24 -9.67
C HIS A 68 -17.62 -12.04 -10.34
N PHE A 69 -16.85 -11.24 -9.59
CA PHE A 69 -16.18 -10.05 -10.13
C PHE A 69 -14.99 -10.36 -11.06
N ALA A 70 -14.31 -11.48 -10.86
CA ALA A 70 -13.15 -11.94 -11.62
C ALA A 70 -13.57 -12.42 -13.02
N LEU A 71 -14.82 -12.86 -13.20
CA LEU A 71 -15.35 -13.15 -14.54
C LEU A 71 -15.45 -11.86 -15.35
N ASP A 72 -15.98 -10.79 -14.76
CA ASP A 72 -16.23 -9.51 -15.44
C ASP A 72 -14.99 -8.59 -15.51
N GLN A 73 -14.10 -8.66 -14.52
CA GLN A 73 -12.92 -7.80 -14.41
C GLN A 73 -11.63 -8.63 -14.31
N PRO A 74 -10.83 -8.71 -15.39
CA PRO A 74 -9.60 -9.50 -15.44
C PRO A 74 -8.59 -9.18 -14.32
N PHE A 75 -8.58 -7.94 -13.83
CA PHE A 75 -7.72 -7.51 -12.73
C PHE A 75 -7.88 -8.34 -11.45
N TYR A 76 -9.10 -8.74 -11.10
CA TYR A 76 -9.35 -9.53 -9.89
C TYR A 76 -9.00 -11.02 -10.02
N ARG A 77 -8.56 -11.48 -11.20
CA ARG A 77 -7.97 -12.82 -11.39
C ARG A 77 -6.53 -12.91 -10.88
N LEU A 78 -5.89 -11.77 -10.71
CA LEU A 78 -4.52 -11.68 -10.19
C LEU A 78 -4.47 -12.01 -8.70
N THR A 79 -3.33 -12.55 -8.28
CA THR A 79 -3.05 -12.77 -6.85
C THR A 79 -3.03 -11.44 -6.08
N PRO A 80 -3.26 -11.45 -4.75
CA PRO A 80 -3.15 -10.24 -3.93
C PRO A 80 -1.84 -9.47 -4.12
N ASP A 81 -0.71 -10.17 -4.23
CA ASP A 81 0.62 -9.57 -4.46
C ASP A 81 0.65 -8.80 -5.78
N GLU A 82 0.13 -9.40 -6.85
CA GLU A 82 0.10 -8.80 -8.19
C GLU A 82 -0.83 -7.58 -8.24
N ARG A 83 -2.02 -7.69 -7.65
CA ARG A 83 -2.97 -6.56 -7.54
C ARG A 83 -2.37 -5.41 -6.75
N PHE A 84 -1.73 -5.73 -5.63
CA PHE A 84 -1.06 -4.73 -4.80
C PHE A 84 0.03 -4.00 -5.58
N VAL A 85 0.94 -4.76 -6.21
CA VAL A 85 2.09 -4.19 -6.94
C VAL A 85 1.61 -3.32 -8.10
N LEU A 86 0.67 -3.79 -8.93
CA LEU A 86 0.19 -3.00 -10.06
C LEU A 86 -0.51 -1.71 -9.62
N SER A 87 -1.40 -1.79 -8.62
CA SER A 87 -2.10 -0.60 -8.13
C SER A 87 -1.18 0.38 -7.42
N ALA A 88 -0.15 -0.10 -6.71
CA ALA A 88 0.86 0.77 -6.11
C ALA A 88 1.67 1.51 -7.18
N LEU A 89 2.05 0.84 -8.27
CA LEU A 89 2.83 1.43 -9.36
C LEU A 89 2.01 2.42 -10.20
N HIS A 90 0.82 2.02 -10.64
CA HIS A 90 0.03 2.83 -11.57
C HIS A 90 -0.85 3.85 -10.86
N GLY A 91 -1.57 3.44 -9.81
CA GLY A 91 -2.47 4.32 -9.05
C GLY A 91 -1.75 5.14 -7.98
N GLY A 92 -0.82 4.51 -7.26
CA GLY A 92 -0.05 5.14 -6.18
C GLY A 92 1.20 5.89 -6.63
N ARG A 93 1.75 5.58 -7.82
CA ARG A 93 3.06 6.03 -8.30
C ARG A 93 4.18 5.79 -7.27
N TRP A 94 4.12 4.65 -6.58
CA TRP A 94 5.12 4.28 -5.57
C TRP A 94 6.34 3.65 -6.21
N SER A 95 7.51 3.89 -5.61
CA SER A 95 8.74 3.23 -6.05
C SER A 95 8.79 1.77 -5.60
N TYR A 96 9.60 0.97 -6.29
CA TYR A 96 9.82 -0.45 -5.93
C TYR A 96 10.34 -0.58 -4.51
N ALA A 97 11.20 0.34 -4.05
CA ALA A 97 11.72 0.35 -2.69
C ALA A 97 10.61 0.49 -1.64
N LYS A 98 9.62 1.35 -1.87
CA LYS A 98 8.48 1.51 -0.95
C LYS A 98 7.62 0.25 -0.92
N ILE A 99 7.31 -0.31 -2.09
CA ILE A 99 6.50 -1.54 -2.21
C ILE A 99 7.22 -2.72 -1.54
N ALA A 100 8.53 -2.87 -1.77
CA ALA A 100 9.39 -3.90 -1.19
C ALA A 100 9.35 -3.88 0.35
N ARG A 101 9.43 -2.69 0.98
CA ARG A 101 9.32 -2.56 2.44
C ARG A 101 7.95 -3.02 2.97
N ILE A 102 6.88 -2.70 2.27
CA ILE A 102 5.51 -3.02 2.71
C ILE A 102 5.21 -4.51 2.58
N LEU A 103 5.67 -5.12 1.48
CA LEU A 103 5.46 -6.54 1.18
C LEU A 103 6.53 -7.46 1.78
N GLU A 104 7.58 -6.90 2.40
CA GLU A 104 8.73 -7.64 2.93
C GLU A 104 9.42 -8.51 1.86
N LYS A 105 9.59 -7.95 0.66
CA LYS A 105 10.22 -8.58 -0.51
C LYS A 105 11.42 -7.77 -0.97
N ASN A 106 12.32 -8.38 -1.74
CA ASN A 106 13.42 -7.65 -2.40
C ASN A 106 12.95 -6.98 -3.71
N LEU A 107 13.75 -6.03 -4.23
CA LEU A 107 13.41 -5.26 -5.43
C LEU A 107 13.20 -6.14 -6.68
N ASN A 108 14.01 -7.19 -6.84
CA ASN A 108 13.91 -8.11 -7.98
C ASN A 108 12.60 -8.90 -7.95
N GLN A 109 12.13 -9.28 -6.75
CA GLN A 109 10.83 -9.92 -6.58
C GLN A 109 9.68 -8.96 -6.95
N ILE A 110 9.76 -7.68 -6.57
CA ILE A 110 8.76 -6.68 -6.97
C ILE A 110 8.74 -6.52 -8.50
N ALA A 111 9.91 -6.40 -9.13
CA ALA A 111 10.02 -6.32 -10.58
C ALA A 111 9.38 -7.53 -11.28
N ALA A 112 9.69 -8.74 -10.80
CA ALA A 112 9.16 -9.98 -11.37
C ALA A 112 7.64 -10.11 -11.18
N ILE A 113 7.10 -9.72 -10.01
CA ILE A 113 5.65 -9.71 -9.76
C ILE A 113 4.95 -8.71 -10.69
N ALA A 114 5.48 -7.49 -10.81
CA ALA A 114 4.92 -6.46 -11.68
C ALA A 114 4.87 -6.93 -13.14
N TRP A 115 5.96 -7.53 -13.62
CA TRP A 115 6.03 -8.02 -14.99
C TRP A 115 5.07 -9.17 -15.24
N ARG A 116 5.08 -10.18 -14.37
CA ARG A 116 4.17 -11.34 -14.47
C ARG A 116 2.71 -10.91 -14.47
N ALA A 117 2.33 -9.95 -13.63
CA ALA A 117 0.98 -9.43 -13.56
C ALA A 117 0.57 -8.73 -14.87
N ARG A 118 1.45 -7.91 -15.46
CA ARG A 118 1.22 -7.23 -16.75
C ARG A 118 1.05 -8.23 -17.88
N VAL A 119 1.91 -9.23 -17.94
CA VAL A 119 1.83 -10.34 -18.91
C VAL A 119 0.49 -11.07 -18.74
N CYS A 120 0.12 -11.45 -17.51
CA CYS A 120 -1.14 -12.15 -17.25
C CYS A 120 -2.37 -11.38 -17.76
N LEU A 121 -2.44 -10.06 -17.50
CA LEU A 121 -3.56 -9.22 -17.95
C LEU A 121 -3.59 -8.99 -19.46
N THR A 122 -2.43 -8.79 -20.08
CA THR A 122 -2.33 -8.52 -21.52
C THR A 122 -2.60 -9.76 -22.37
N HIS A 123 -2.37 -10.97 -21.85
CA HIS A 123 -2.65 -12.26 -22.50
C HIS A 123 -4.09 -12.78 -22.32
N THR A 124 -5.01 -11.96 -21.83
CA THR A 124 -6.43 -12.34 -21.73
C THR A 124 -6.98 -12.65 -23.15
N PRO A 125 -7.75 -13.74 -23.38
CA PRO A 125 -8.10 -14.26 -24.72
C PRO A 125 -8.80 -13.28 -25.68
N SER A 126 -9.30 -12.16 -25.17
CA SER A 126 -9.87 -11.07 -25.98
C SER A 126 -8.83 -10.30 -26.80
N ASN A 127 -7.53 -10.40 -26.48
CA ASN A 127 -6.44 -9.73 -27.19
C ASN A 127 -5.61 -10.73 -28.02
N SER A 128 -6.12 -11.12 -29.19
CA SER A 128 -5.42 -12.02 -30.15
C SER A 128 -4.17 -11.43 -30.80
N LYS A 129 -3.74 -10.22 -30.41
CA LYS A 129 -2.56 -9.52 -30.92
C LYS A 129 -1.58 -9.10 -29.81
N SER A 130 -1.45 -9.88 -28.73
CA SER A 130 -0.40 -9.64 -27.75
C SER A 130 0.97 -9.93 -28.39
N VAL A 131 1.63 -8.88 -28.87
CA VAL A 131 3.02 -8.93 -29.31
C VAL A 131 3.91 -8.67 -28.09
N TYR A 132 4.56 -9.71 -27.62
CA TYR A 132 5.46 -9.63 -26.48
C TYR A 132 6.69 -8.80 -26.86
N PRO A 133 7.12 -7.83 -26.04
CA PRO A 133 8.35 -7.10 -26.31
C PRO A 133 9.52 -8.07 -26.25
N THR A 134 10.11 -8.33 -27.41
CA THR A 134 11.32 -9.15 -27.53
C THR A 134 12.48 -8.22 -27.83
N GLY A 135 13.44 -8.18 -26.91
CA GLY A 135 14.70 -7.46 -27.14
C GLY A 135 15.64 -8.23 -28.06
N SER A 136 16.67 -7.54 -28.57
CA SER A 136 17.73 -8.20 -29.33
C SER A 136 18.61 -9.03 -28.38
N ILE A 137 18.67 -10.36 -28.58
CA ILE A 137 19.60 -11.26 -27.86
C ILE A 137 21.01 -11.19 -28.46
N LYS A 138 21.13 -10.68 -29.69
CA LYS A 138 22.37 -10.68 -30.47
C LYS A 138 22.66 -9.28 -30.97
N ASP A 139 23.63 -8.65 -30.33
CA ASP A 139 24.61 -7.67 -30.84
C ASP A 139 25.22 -6.99 -29.60
N GLY A 140 26.54 -7.03 -29.42
CA GLY A 140 27.24 -6.64 -28.18
C GLY A 140 27.06 -5.18 -27.72
N TYR A 141 26.25 -4.40 -28.44
CA TYR A 141 25.92 -3.00 -28.15
C TYR A 141 24.48 -2.79 -27.65
N CYS A 142 23.63 -3.83 -27.62
CA CYS A 142 22.27 -3.73 -27.10
C CYS A 142 22.24 -3.93 -25.57
N PRO A 143 21.35 -3.24 -24.84
CA PRO A 143 21.08 -3.55 -23.45
C PRO A 143 20.56 -4.99 -23.32
N VAL A 144 21.09 -5.72 -22.33
CA VAL A 144 20.67 -7.10 -22.05
C VAL A 144 19.17 -7.13 -21.73
N TYR A 145 18.41 -7.90 -22.51
CA TYR A 145 16.98 -8.05 -22.32
C TYR A 145 16.68 -9.32 -21.53
N ILE A 146 16.39 -9.16 -20.24
CA ILE A 146 16.04 -10.26 -19.35
C ILE A 146 14.52 -10.36 -19.29
N ILE A 147 13.96 -11.52 -19.68
CA ILE A 147 12.51 -11.69 -19.88
C ILE A 147 11.75 -11.51 -18.57
N GLU A 148 12.32 -11.94 -17.46
CA GLU A 148 11.67 -11.91 -16.14
C GLU A 148 11.59 -10.49 -15.55
N HIS A 149 12.46 -9.58 -15.99
CA HIS A 149 12.54 -8.20 -15.52
C HIS A 149 13.16 -7.30 -16.61
N PRO A 150 12.41 -7.02 -17.68
CA PRO A 150 12.95 -6.33 -18.84
C PRO A 150 13.29 -4.88 -18.52
N TRP A 151 14.39 -4.38 -19.09
CA TRP A 151 14.80 -2.99 -18.90
C TRP A 151 13.72 -2.00 -19.36
N THR A 152 12.86 -2.38 -20.32
CA THR A 152 11.71 -1.57 -20.74
C THR A 152 10.73 -1.33 -19.60
N GLN A 153 10.51 -2.32 -18.73
CA GLN A 153 9.68 -2.15 -17.53
C GLN A 153 10.35 -1.17 -16.56
N LYS A 154 11.63 -1.40 -16.24
CA LYS A 154 12.38 -0.57 -15.31
C LYS A 154 12.40 0.90 -15.75
N LEU A 155 12.51 1.14 -17.06
CA LEU A 155 12.41 2.48 -17.65
C LEU A 155 11.00 3.10 -17.49
N LEU A 156 9.94 2.33 -17.74
CA LEU A 156 8.55 2.81 -17.66
C LEU A 156 8.07 3.04 -16.22
N ASP A 157 8.59 2.27 -15.27
CA ASP A 157 8.34 2.43 -13.84
C ASP A 157 9.23 3.50 -13.19
N ASP A 158 10.13 4.14 -13.95
CA ASP A 158 11.13 5.13 -13.48
C ASP A 158 12.06 4.59 -12.38
N GLU A 159 12.40 3.31 -12.46
CA GLU A 159 13.27 2.60 -11.51
C GLU A 159 14.72 2.46 -12.00
N MET A 160 15.06 3.07 -13.15
CA MET A 160 16.41 3.10 -13.70
C MET A 160 17.28 4.15 -13.00
N GLU A 161 18.56 3.80 -12.79
CA GLU A 161 19.54 4.79 -12.38
C GLU A 161 19.76 5.84 -13.47
N HIS A 162 20.21 7.03 -13.10
CA HIS A 162 20.36 8.14 -14.03
C HIS A 162 21.32 7.81 -15.20
N SER A 163 22.45 7.16 -14.91
CA SER A 163 23.44 6.72 -15.91
C SER A 163 22.86 5.68 -16.88
N GLU A 164 22.14 4.69 -16.35
CA GLU A 164 21.45 3.66 -17.12
C GLU A 164 20.38 4.28 -18.04
N LYS A 165 19.60 5.23 -17.51
CA LYS A 165 18.57 5.95 -18.26
C LYS A 165 19.17 6.73 -19.43
N ILE A 166 20.28 7.45 -19.22
CA ILE A 166 21.00 8.16 -20.30
C ILE A 166 21.50 7.17 -21.36
N TYR A 167 22.12 6.07 -20.92
CA TYR A 167 22.61 5.04 -21.84
C TYR A 167 21.49 4.48 -22.72
N ILE A 168 20.35 4.10 -22.11
CA ILE A 168 19.20 3.59 -22.83
C ILE A 168 18.61 4.65 -23.77
N GLN A 169 18.46 5.90 -23.31
CA GLN A 169 17.94 6.99 -24.15
C GLN A 169 18.81 7.22 -25.39
N ASN A 170 20.14 7.25 -25.23
CA ASN A 170 21.07 7.40 -26.35
C ASN A 170 21.03 6.18 -27.28
N HIS A 171 20.98 4.97 -26.71
CA HIS A 171 20.90 3.73 -27.49
C HIS A 171 19.63 3.67 -28.36
N LEU A 172 18.50 4.12 -27.82
CA LEU A 172 17.21 4.14 -28.51
C LEU A 172 17.18 5.05 -29.75
N LEU A 173 18.09 6.03 -29.85
CA LEU A 173 18.23 6.88 -31.04
C LEU A 173 18.83 6.12 -32.23
N GLY A 174 19.65 5.10 -31.97
CA GLY A 174 20.36 4.34 -33.00
C GLY A 174 19.83 2.92 -33.23
N CYS A 175 19.06 2.35 -32.29
CA CYS A 175 18.62 0.96 -32.34
C CYS A 175 17.11 0.82 -32.52
N THR A 176 16.67 0.54 -33.76
CA THR A 176 15.25 0.37 -34.10
C THR A 176 14.58 -0.80 -33.37
N ARG A 177 15.30 -1.89 -33.12
CA ARG A 177 14.78 -3.07 -32.40
C ARG A 177 14.46 -2.75 -30.94
N CYS A 178 15.37 -2.10 -30.23
CA CYS A 178 15.13 -1.70 -28.84
C CYS A 178 14.04 -0.62 -28.73
N LEU A 179 13.94 0.27 -29.72
CA LEU A 179 12.84 1.22 -29.81
C LEU A 179 11.49 0.53 -30.00
N GLU A 180 11.42 -0.50 -30.85
CA GLU A 180 10.19 -1.27 -31.06
C GLU A 180 9.80 -2.08 -29.81
N ALA A 181 10.76 -2.70 -29.12
CA ALA A 181 10.53 -3.36 -27.84
C ALA A 181 9.96 -2.39 -26.79
N LEU A 182 10.48 -1.16 -26.71
CA LEU A 182 9.94 -0.13 -25.81
C LEU A 182 8.52 0.29 -26.21
N LYS A 183 8.23 0.44 -27.50
CA LYS A 183 6.87 0.77 -27.98
C LYS A 183 5.87 -0.32 -27.59
N GLN A 184 6.22 -1.59 -27.80
CA GLN A 184 5.39 -2.73 -27.40
C GLN A 184 5.17 -2.76 -25.88
N ALA A 185 6.24 -2.58 -25.10
CA ALA A 185 6.14 -2.49 -23.66
C ALA A 185 5.23 -1.33 -23.18
N ARG A 186 5.26 -0.17 -23.85
CA ARG A 186 4.34 0.95 -23.57
C ARG A 186 2.89 0.59 -23.84
N ILE A 187 2.61 -0.09 -24.96
CA ILE A 187 1.26 -0.55 -25.27
C ILE A 187 0.75 -1.48 -24.17
N CYS A 188 1.55 -2.46 -23.76
CA CYS A 188 1.23 -3.35 -22.64
C CYS A 188 0.99 -2.54 -21.34
N TYR A 189 1.87 -1.59 -21.02
CA TYR A 189 1.79 -0.76 -19.83
C TYR A 189 0.47 0.02 -19.73
N TYR A 190 0.08 0.73 -20.80
CA TYR A 190 -1.16 1.51 -20.83
C TYR A 190 -2.41 0.65 -20.95
N GLN A 191 -2.32 -0.54 -21.56
CA GLN A 191 -3.43 -1.50 -21.53
C GLN A 191 -3.68 -2.00 -20.12
N VAL A 192 -2.62 -2.32 -19.36
CA VAL A 192 -2.73 -2.76 -17.97
C VAL A 192 -3.35 -1.69 -17.09
N GLU A 193 -2.99 -0.42 -17.27
CA GLU A 193 -3.55 0.71 -16.51
C GLU A 193 -5.09 0.78 -16.62
N LYS A 194 -5.66 0.43 -17.78
CA LYS A 194 -7.12 0.39 -18.00
C LYS A 194 -7.84 -0.73 -17.26
N PHE A 195 -7.13 -1.79 -16.86
CA PHE A 195 -7.73 -2.87 -16.08
C PHE A 195 -7.76 -2.56 -14.58
N ILE A 196 -6.98 -1.59 -14.12
CA ILE A 196 -6.90 -1.25 -12.69
C ILE A 196 -8.20 -0.54 -12.28
N PRO A 197 -8.88 -1.00 -11.22
CA PRO A 197 -10.17 -0.43 -10.83
C PRO A 197 -10.02 1.03 -10.40
N GLU A 198 -10.92 1.86 -10.90
CA GLU A 198 -11.07 3.25 -10.44
C GLU A 198 -11.73 3.29 -9.07
N VAL A 199 -11.35 4.27 -8.24
CA VAL A 199 -11.97 4.48 -6.93
C VAL A 199 -13.13 5.46 -7.08
N PRO A 200 -14.38 5.04 -6.85
CA PRO A 200 -15.51 5.94 -6.95
C PRO A 200 -15.43 7.00 -5.84
N ASN A 201 -15.67 8.27 -6.19
CA ASN A 201 -15.77 9.38 -5.24
C ASN A 201 -14.57 9.51 -4.27
N VAL A 202 -13.36 9.21 -4.76
CA VAL A 202 -12.14 9.14 -3.93
C VAL A 202 -11.89 10.39 -3.09
N ASP A 203 -12.22 11.58 -3.59
CA ASP A 203 -12.03 12.85 -2.86
C ASP A 203 -12.94 12.98 -1.64
N ILE A 204 -14.17 12.49 -1.74
CA ILE A 204 -15.14 12.46 -0.63
C ILE A 204 -14.62 11.48 0.44
N LEU A 205 -14.19 10.29 0.01
CA LEU A 205 -13.64 9.27 0.92
C LEU A 205 -12.36 9.77 1.61
N ILE A 206 -11.44 10.41 0.88
CA ILE A 206 -10.23 11.00 1.47
C ILE A 206 -10.60 12.04 2.54
N SER A 207 -11.55 12.93 2.24
CA SER A 207 -11.97 13.97 3.18
C SER A 207 -12.56 13.36 4.46
N TYR A 208 -13.38 12.32 4.32
CA TYR A 208 -13.94 11.56 5.43
C TYR A 208 -12.84 10.88 6.26
N LEU A 209 -11.91 10.16 5.60
CA LEU A 209 -10.79 9.48 6.26
C LEU A 209 -9.85 10.45 6.99
N GLN A 210 -9.55 11.61 6.41
CA GLN A 210 -8.74 12.66 7.04
C GLN A 210 -9.40 13.16 8.33
N LYS A 211 -10.70 13.44 8.27
CA LYS A 211 -11.48 13.88 9.43
C LYS A 211 -11.43 12.82 10.52
N SER A 212 -11.80 11.58 10.22
CA SER A 212 -11.83 10.49 11.20
C SER A 212 -10.45 10.16 11.78
N TYR A 213 -9.38 10.20 10.96
CA TYR A 213 -8.01 10.03 11.43
C TYR A 213 -7.63 11.15 12.42
N SER A 214 -7.95 12.40 12.10
CA SER A 214 -7.65 13.56 12.95
C SER A 214 -8.41 13.53 14.28
N GLU A 215 -9.66 13.06 14.27
CA GLU A 215 -10.48 12.94 15.48
C GLU A 215 -9.96 11.78 16.35
N THR A 216 -9.68 10.63 15.75
CA THR A 216 -9.16 9.45 16.47
C THR A 216 -7.79 9.73 17.08
N SER A 217 -6.87 10.34 16.32
CA SER A 217 -5.53 10.67 16.81
C SER A 217 -5.55 11.69 17.96
N LYS A 218 -6.55 12.59 18.03
CA LYS A 218 -6.75 13.48 19.18
C LYS A 218 -7.27 12.76 20.42
N LEU A 219 -8.10 11.74 20.24
CA LEU A 219 -8.66 10.94 21.33
C LEU A 219 -7.60 10.03 21.96
N VAL A 220 -6.65 9.55 21.15
CA VAL A 220 -5.51 8.78 21.64
C VAL A 220 -4.47 9.74 22.22
N ARG A 221 -4.54 9.92 23.53
CA ARG A 221 -3.51 10.61 24.30
C ARG A 221 -2.17 9.91 24.08
N PRO A 222 -1.06 10.64 23.89
CA PRO A 222 0.25 10.03 23.82
C PRO A 222 0.49 9.23 25.12
N LEU A 223 0.95 7.99 24.98
CA LEU A 223 1.42 7.14 26.08
C LEU A 223 2.59 7.78 26.88
N GLU A 224 3.06 8.96 26.49
CA GLU A 224 3.99 9.82 27.21
C GLU A 224 3.32 10.66 28.32
N GLN A 225 2.20 10.21 28.88
CA GLN A 225 1.81 10.73 30.19
C GLN A 225 2.78 10.15 31.21
N SER A 226 3.68 10.99 31.73
CA SER A 226 4.50 10.64 32.89
C SER A 226 3.61 9.98 33.96
N LEU A 227 4.16 9.05 34.73
CA LEU A 227 3.44 8.36 35.81
C LEU A 227 2.69 9.37 36.72
N ALA A 228 3.25 10.56 36.91
CA ALA A 228 2.65 11.68 37.62
C ALA A 228 1.38 12.24 36.96
N THR A 229 1.33 12.35 35.63
CA THR A 229 0.15 12.85 34.90
C THR A 229 -0.98 11.82 34.88
N ALA A 230 -0.63 10.53 34.80
CA ALA A 230 -1.58 9.43 34.92
C ALA A 230 -2.15 9.34 36.35
N LEU A 231 -1.29 9.47 37.38
CA LEU A 231 -1.68 9.56 38.79
C LEU A 231 -2.56 10.79 39.07
N TRP A 232 -2.21 11.95 38.51
CA TRP A 232 -3.00 13.16 38.66
C TRP A 232 -4.39 13.04 38.01
N GLY A 233 -4.45 12.42 36.82
CA GLY A 233 -5.70 12.09 36.16
C GLY A 233 -6.55 11.08 36.95
N PHE A 234 -5.91 10.10 37.59
CA PHE A 234 -6.56 9.14 38.48
C PHE A 234 -7.10 9.83 39.74
N LEU A 235 -6.30 10.66 40.42
CA LEU A 235 -6.67 11.43 41.61
C LEU A 235 -7.79 12.45 41.33
N LYS A 236 -7.87 13.00 40.11
CA LYS A 236 -8.98 13.88 39.68
C LYS A 236 -10.31 13.15 39.50
N ARG A 237 -10.34 11.81 39.39
CA ARG A 237 -11.61 11.07 39.35
C ARG A 237 -12.22 11.07 40.75
N GLN A 238 -13.43 11.60 40.85
CA GLN A 238 -14.16 11.80 42.11
C GLN A 238 -14.25 10.52 42.97
N SER A 239 -14.25 9.34 42.35
CA SER A 239 -14.23 8.03 43.03
C SER A 239 -12.88 7.63 43.62
N ALA A 240 -11.75 8.07 43.04
CA ALA A 240 -10.41 7.76 43.53
C ALA A 240 -9.99 8.66 44.70
N GLY A 241 -10.52 9.90 44.75
CA GLY A 241 -10.31 10.81 45.88
C GLY A 241 -10.79 10.22 47.21
N TRP A 242 -11.95 9.55 47.22
CA TRP A 242 -12.47 8.87 48.41
C TRP A 242 -11.62 7.68 48.86
N VAL A 243 -11.04 6.93 47.91
CA VAL A 243 -10.14 5.82 48.22
C VAL A 243 -8.85 6.34 48.86
N PHE A 244 -8.30 7.45 48.34
CA PHE A 244 -7.08 8.03 48.89
C PHE A 244 -7.30 8.66 50.27
N VAL A 245 -8.43 9.36 50.47
CA VAL A 245 -8.84 9.90 51.78
C VAL A 245 -9.07 8.77 52.78
N GLY A 246 -9.75 7.69 52.36
CA GLY A 246 -9.98 6.52 53.19
C GLY A 246 -8.68 5.81 53.59
N PHE A 247 -7.75 5.65 52.65
CA PHE A 247 -6.44 5.04 52.91
C PHE A 247 -5.58 5.91 53.86
N SER A 248 -5.61 7.22 53.67
CA SER A 248 -4.90 8.18 54.53
C SER A 248 -5.47 8.20 55.96
N ALA A 249 -6.80 8.19 56.09
CA ALA A 249 -7.49 8.11 57.38
C ALA A 249 -7.19 6.77 58.09
N PHE A 250 -7.18 5.66 57.36
CA PHE A 250 -6.83 4.35 57.90
C PHE A 250 -5.40 4.30 58.43
N LEU A 251 -4.44 4.85 57.70
CA LEU A 251 -3.04 4.97 58.14
C LEU A 251 -2.90 5.82 59.40
N LEU A 252 -3.61 6.96 59.47
CA LEU A 252 -3.64 7.84 60.63
C LEU A 252 -4.21 7.14 61.87
N ILE A 253 -5.31 6.40 61.72
CA ILE A 253 -5.90 5.60 62.81
C ILE A 253 -4.91 4.53 63.28
N LYS A 254 -4.22 3.85 62.37
CA LYS A 254 -3.22 2.83 62.74
C LYS A 254 -1.99 3.40 63.44
N LEU A 255 -1.60 4.62 63.12
CA LEU A 255 -0.48 5.31 63.75
C LEU A 255 -0.84 5.87 65.13
N LEU A 256 -2.06 6.38 65.29
CA LEU A 256 -2.55 6.93 66.56
C LEU A 256 -3.00 5.84 67.55
N GLY A 257 -3.48 4.70 67.08
CA GLY A 257 -3.89 3.56 67.93
C GLY A 257 -2.75 2.67 68.43
N ARG A 258 -1.50 3.13 68.31
CA ARG A 258 -0.29 2.42 68.76
C ARG A 258 0.29 2.95 70.08
N HIS A 259 -0.47 3.77 70.81
CA HIS A 259 -0.17 4.22 72.17
C HIS A 259 -1.10 3.58 73.18
#